data_AF-A0A353VXM1-F1
#
_entry.id   AF-A0A353VXM1-F1
#
_cell.length_a   1.000
_cell.length_b   1.000
_cell.length_c   1.000
_cell.angle_alpha   90.00
_cell.angle_beta   90.00
_cell.angle_gamma   90.00
#
_symmetry.space_group_name_H-M   'P 1'
#
loop_
_entity.id
_entity.type
_entity.pdbx_description
1 polymer ?
#
loop_
_entity_poly.entity_id
_entity_poly.type
_entity_poly.pdbx_seq_one_letter_code
_entity_poly.pdbx_strand_id
1 'polypeptide(L)'
;EAFISHRREIVTRRTVFELRKARARAHILEGLAVALANIDPVILLVKKSASPAAAKIELLKGVWESSVVVEMVKDSGSEISRPDNLQHEFGLHKDGYRLSPEQAQAILELRLQKLTGLEKEKILKEYSDLLKTITDLLDILSRPQRLMKVIRDELKDIQDRYGDERRTEIVQTQRDLNMEDLITEEDVVVTLSHAGYAKSQPINTYRSQRRGGRGKAATSVKDQDFIDKLFIASTHDTLLCFSSRGKVYWLKVYELPQASRIAR
;
A
#
# COMPACT_ATOMS: atom_id res chain seq x y z
N GLU A 1 -7.03 0.39 -0.27
CA GLU A 1 -7.74 0.53 1.02
C GLU A 1 -7.42 -0.57 2.03
N ALA A 2 -7.52 -1.86 1.65
CA ALA A 2 -7.28 -3.00 2.55
C ALA A 2 -5.94 -2.96 3.31
N PHE A 3 -4.83 -2.62 2.64
CA PHE A 3 -3.51 -2.50 3.28
C PHE A 3 -3.49 -1.50 4.44
N ILE A 4 -4.08 -0.32 4.24
CA ILE A 4 -4.13 0.73 5.27
C ILE A 4 -5.02 0.30 6.43
N SER A 5 -6.15 -0.36 6.15
CA SER A 5 -7.01 -0.91 7.21
C SER A 5 -6.27 -1.93 8.07
N HIS A 6 -5.56 -2.87 7.43
CA HIS A 6 -4.77 -3.87 8.15
C HIS A 6 -3.64 -3.22 8.97
N ARG A 7 -2.91 -2.24 8.41
CA ARG A 7 -1.88 -1.50 9.17
C ARG A 7 -2.45 -0.78 10.39
N ARG A 8 -3.63 -0.17 10.28
CA ARG A 8 -4.32 0.44 11.42
C ARG A 8 -4.63 -0.58 12.51
N GLU A 9 -5.15 -1.74 12.15
CA GLU A 9 -5.45 -2.82 13.10
C GLU A 9 -4.17 -3.29 13.82
N ILE A 10 -3.11 -3.59 13.06
CA ILE A 10 -1.85 -4.09 13.61
C ILE A 10 -1.21 -3.07 14.54
N VAL A 11 -1.15 -1.79 14.15
CA VAL A 11 -0.58 -0.73 15.00
C VAL A 11 -1.42 -0.56 16.26
N THR A 12 -2.76 -0.57 16.16
CA THR A 12 -3.63 -0.49 17.34
C THR A 12 -3.38 -1.65 18.30
N ARG A 13 -3.33 -2.89 17.79
CA ARG A 13 -3.09 -4.08 18.62
C ARG A 13 -1.72 -4.05 19.28
N ARG A 14 -0.68 -3.61 18.57
CA ARG A 14 0.67 -3.41 19.11
C ARG A 14 0.65 -2.38 20.24
N THR A 15 0.06 -1.21 20.01
CA THR A 15 -0.03 -0.14 21.00
C THR A 15 -0.81 -0.56 22.25
N VAL A 16 -1.91 -1.30 22.11
CA VAL A 16 -2.67 -1.87 23.25
C VAL A 16 -1.83 -2.88 24.03
N PHE A 17 -1.10 -3.74 23.33
CA PHE A 17 -0.21 -4.72 23.98
C PHE A 17 0.91 -4.04 24.78
N GLU A 18 1.57 -3.05 24.17
CA GLU A 18 2.63 -2.25 24.81
C GLU A 18 2.08 -1.47 26.00
N LEU A 19 0.89 -0.89 25.89
CA LEU A 19 0.21 -0.19 26.97
C LEU A 19 -0.06 -1.12 28.16
N ARG A 20 -0.61 -2.31 27.90
CA ARG A 20 -0.86 -3.32 28.95
C ARG A 20 0.43 -3.74 29.65
N LYS A 21 1.51 -3.95 28.88
CA LYS A 21 2.83 -4.30 29.43
C LYS A 21 3.41 -3.17 30.28
N ALA A 22 3.31 -1.92 29.80
CA ALA A 22 3.79 -0.74 30.51
C ALA A 22 3.02 -0.52 31.82
N ARG A 23 1.68 -0.62 31.81
CA ARG A 23 0.84 -0.55 33.01
C ARG A 23 1.18 -1.64 34.04
N ALA A 24 1.33 -2.88 33.60
CA ALA A 24 1.71 -3.98 34.49
C ALA A 24 3.09 -3.73 35.16
N ARG A 25 4.07 -3.20 34.42
CA ARG A 25 5.38 -2.85 34.98
C ARG A 25 5.30 -1.64 35.91
N ALA A 26 4.58 -0.60 35.51
CA ALA A 26 4.38 0.60 36.32
C ALA A 26 3.70 0.27 37.66
N HIS A 27 2.69 -0.61 37.65
CA HIS A 27 2.03 -1.10 38.86
C HIS A 27 3.01 -1.73 39.86
N ILE A 28 3.94 -2.57 39.39
CA ILE A 28 4.95 -3.16 40.30
C ILE A 28 5.88 -2.08 40.84
N LEU A 29 6.40 -1.19 39.99
CA LEU A 29 7.32 -0.13 40.41
C LEU A 29 6.67 0.85 41.38
N GLU A 30 5.39 1.14 41.21
CA GLU A 30 4.59 1.96 42.12
C GLU A 30 4.56 1.35 43.52
N GLY A 31 4.24 0.06 43.64
CA GLY A 31 4.28 -0.67 44.91
C GLY A 31 5.68 -0.68 45.55
N LEU A 32 6.73 -0.86 44.74
CA LEU A 32 8.12 -0.79 45.21
C LEU A 32 8.49 0.61 45.69
N ALA A 33 8.06 1.66 44.99
CA ALA A 33 8.31 3.05 45.38
C ALA A 33 7.63 3.37 46.72
N VAL A 34 6.38 2.93 46.91
CA VAL A 34 5.66 3.05 48.19
C VAL A 34 6.41 2.30 49.29
N ALA A 35 6.84 1.06 49.05
CA ALA A 35 7.58 0.30 50.05
C ALA A 35 8.94 0.94 50.43
N LEU A 36 9.66 1.51 49.44
CA LEU A 36 10.93 2.19 49.68
C LEU A 36 10.76 3.54 50.40
N ALA A 37 9.61 4.20 50.26
CA ALA A 37 9.27 5.38 51.05
C ALA A 37 8.92 5.01 52.50
N ASN A 38 8.37 3.81 52.71
CA ASN A 38 7.94 3.29 54.02
C ASN A 38 8.84 2.14 54.52
N ILE A 39 10.15 2.22 54.28
CA ILE A 39 11.03 1.06 54.45
C ILE A 39 11.09 0.55 55.90
N ASP A 40 11.15 1.45 56.87
CA ASP A 40 11.23 1.09 58.29
C ASP A 40 9.99 0.32 58.78
N PRO A 41 8.75 0.82 58.60
CA PRO A 41 7.56 0.06 58.98
C PRO A 41 7.39 -1.23 58.19
N VAL A 42 7.78 -1.27 56.90
CA VAL A 42 7.80 -2.52 56.11
C VAL A 42 8.75 -3.55 56.73
N ILE A 43 9.98 -3.16 57.09
CA ILE A 43 10.96 -4.06 57.71
C ILE A 43 10.46 -4.56 59.06
N LEU A 44 9.89 -3.69 59.89
CA LEU A 44 9.34 -4.07 61.20
C LEU A 44 8.20 -5.09 61.06
N LEU A 45 7.31 -4.90 60.10
CA LEU A 45 6.21 -5.82 59.79
C LEU A 45 6.75 -7.18 59.34
N VAL A 46 7.72 -7.19 58.41
CA VAL A 46 8.33 -8.43 57.91
C VAL A 46 9.07 -9.17 59.03
N LYS A 47 9.83 -8.48 59.89
CA LYS A 47 10.55 -9.08 61.01
C LYS A 47 9.62 -9.66 62.09
N LYS A 48 8.43 -9.09 62.28
CA LYS A 48 7.43 -9.57 63.25
C LYS A 48 6.64 -10.78 62.72
N SER A 49 6.63 -10.98 61.41
CA SER A 49 5.84 -12.02 60.76
C SER A 49 6.51 -13.39 60.87
N ALA A 50 5.73 -14.43 61.17
CA ALA A 50 6.25 -15.79 61.33
C ALA A 50 6.63 -16.48 60.01
N SER A 51 6.10 -16.02 58.87
CA SER A 51 6.38 -16.58 57.54
C SER A 51 6.20 -15.52 56.44
N PRO A 52 6.76 -15.74 55.23
CA PRO A 52 6.53 -14.85 54.09
C PRO A 52 5.05 -14.71 53.72
N ALA A 53 4.27 -15.79 53.84
CA ALA A 53 2.83 -15.76 53.60
C ALA A 53 2.10 -14.88 54.63
N ALA A 54 2.47 -14.97 55.91
CA ALA A 54 1.92 -14.11 56.96
C ALA A 54 2.30 -12.63 56.72
N ALA A 55 3.55 -12.35 56.37
CA ALA A 55 4.01 -11.00 56.05
C ALA A 55 3.22 -10.41 54.88
N LYS A 56 2.98 -11.20 53.82
CA LYS A 56 2.18 -10.78 52.67
C LYS A 56 0.76 -10.37 53.08
N ILE A 57 0.08 -11.16 53.90
CA ILE A 57 -1.27 -10.84 54.39
C ILE A 57 -1.27 -9.52 55.17
N GLU A 58 -0.28 -9.30 56.03
CA GLU A 58 -0.18 -8.06 56.81
C GLU A 58 0.15 -6.84 55.93
N LEU A 59 1.00 -6.99 54.90
CA LEU A 59 1.28 -5.93 53.92
C LEU A 59 0.01 -5.48 53.17
N LEU A 60 -0.86 -6.43 52.83
CA LEU A 60 -2.12 -6.17 52.11
C LEU A 60 -3.18 -5.48 52.98
N LYS A 61 -3.18 -5.74 54.29
CA LYS A 61 -4.09 -5.06 55.24
C LYS A 61 -3.66 -3.62 55.54
N GLY A 62 -2.37 -3.34 55.40
CA GLY A 62 -1.79 -2.03 55.68
C GLY A 62 -2.26 -0.94 54.71
N VAL A 63 -2.35 0.28 55.22
CA VAL A 63 -2.51 1.50 54.42
C VAL A 63 -1.22 2.28 54.53
N TRP A 64 -0.62 2.61 53.40
CA TRP A 64 0.75 3.12 53.31
C TRP A 64 0.78 4.58 52.85
N GLU A 65 1.76 5.35 53.34
CA GLU A 65 1.99 6.70 52.86
C GLU A 65 2.53 6.66 51.43
N SER A 66 1.98 7.50 50.54
CA SER A 66 2.34 7.48 49.12
C SER A 66 2.64 8.87 48.58
N SER A 67 3.20 9.76 49.40
CA SER A 67 3.56 11.15 49.03
C SER A 67 4.38 11.22 47.74
N VAL A 68 5.35 10.32 47.57
CA VAL A 68 6.17 10.19 46.35
C VAL A 68 5.32 9.87 45.11
N VAL A 69 4.41 8.89 45.22
CA VAL A 69 3.54 8.50 44.10
C VAL A 69 2.55 9.62 43.77
N VAL A 70 1.97 10.25 44.80
CA VAL A 70 1.06 11.39 44.63
C VAL A 70 1.76 12.50 43.86
N GLU A 71 3.01 12.83 44.20
CA GLU A 71 3.79 13.86 43.50
C GLU A 71 4.04 13.51 42.03
N MET A 72 4.40 12.27 41.73
CA MET A 72 4.69 11.81 40.38
C MET A 72 3.44 11.73 39.48
N VAL A 73 2.26 11.65 40.10
CA VAL A 73 0.98 11.45 39.42
C VAL A 73 0.18 12.76 39.31
N LYS A 74 0.61 13.85 39.95
CA LYS A 74 -0.06 15.17 39.97
C LYS A 74 -0.59 15.63 38.61
N ASP A 75 0.17 15.40 37.54
CA ASP A 75 -0.15 15.91 36.20
C ASP A 75 -1.00 14.97 35.35
N SER A 76 -1.07 13.67 35.70
CA SER A 76 -1.61 12.62 34.83
C SER A 76 -2.75 11.81 35.48
N GLY A 77 -2.91 11.84 36.79
CA GLY A 77 -3.92 11.06 37.51
C GLY A 77 -3.55 9.58 37.64
N SER A 78 -3.82 8.97 38.81
CA SER A 78 -3.37 7.60 39.15
C SER A 78 -4.03 6.53 38.29
N GLU A 79 -5.15 6.88 37.66
CA GLU A 79 -5.90 5.98 36.79
C GLU A 79 -5.18 5.65 35.50
N ILE A 80 -4.23 6.47 35.05
CA ILE A 80 -3.54 6.27 33.77
C ILE A 80 -2.64 5.01 33.80
N SER A 81 -1.92 4.80 34.90
CA SER A 81 -1.01 3.66 35.09
C SER A 81 -1.69 2.39 35.61
N ARG A 82 -2.96 2.49 36.04
CA ARG A 82 -3.70 1.39 36.65
C ARG A 82 -3.95 0.25 35.65
N PRO A 83 -3.60 -1.01 35.99
CA PRO A 83 -3.96 -2.18 35.18
C PRO A 83 -5.48 -2.42 35.11
N ASP A 84 -5.99 -2.83 33.94
CA ASP A 84 -7.43 -2.98 33.68
C ASP A 84 -8.11 -4.04 34.57
N ASN A 85 -7.36 -5.04 35.04
CA ASN A 85 -7.86 -6.15 35.85
C ASN A 85 -7.64 -5.95 37.36
N LEU A 86 -7.17 -4.78 37.79
CA LEU A 86 -6.89 -4.51 39.21
C LEU A 86 -8.19 -4.12 39.94
N GLN A 87 -8.53 -4.87 41.00
CA GLN A 87 -9.70 -4.59 41.84
C GLN A 87 -9.62 -3.21 42.49
N HIS A 88 -10.74 -2.49 42.54
CA HIS A 88 -10.81 -1.08 42.96
C HIS A 88 -10.30 -0.84 44.40
N GLU A 89 -10.29 -1.87 45.24
CA GLU A 89 -9.74 -1.81 46.60
C GLU A 89 -8.23 -1.55 46.66
N PHE A 90 -7.47 -1.82 45.60
CA PHE A 90 -6.02 -1.59 45.54
C PHE A 90 -5.66 -0.27 44.87
N GLY A 91 -4.46 0.23 45.14
CA GLY A 91 -3.92 1.48 44.61
C GLY A 91 -4.12 2.66 45.57
N LEU A 92 -4.09 3.87 45.01
CA LEU A 92 -4.21 5.12 45.75
C LEU A 92 -5.66 5.40 46.14
N HIS A 93 -5.93 5.56 47.43
CA HIS A 93 -7.21 5.99 48.00
C HIS A 93 -7.04 7.27 48.82
N LYS A 94 -8.16 7.90 49.22
CA LYS A 94 -8.13 9.11 50.08
C LYS A 94 -7.38 8.90 51.39
N ASP A 95 -7.47 7.70 51.95
CA ASP A 95 -6.88 7.36 53.25
C ASP A 95 -5.42 6.87 53.14
N GLY A 96 -4.91 6.72 51.92
CA GLY A 96 -3.55 6.24 51.63
C GLY A 96 -3.51 5.14 50.56
N TYR A 97 -2.38 4.48 50.43
CA TYR A 97 -2.14 3.49 49.38
C TYR A 97 -2.33 2.06 49.87
N ARG A 98 -3.05 1.25 49.06
CA ARG A 98 -3.32 -0.16 49.34
C ARG A 98 -2.59 -1.05 48.33
N LEU A 99 -1.69 -1.91 48.83
CA LEU A 99 -0.88 -2.78 48.00
C LEU A 99 -1.71 -3.93 47.40
N SER A 100 -1.43 -4.30 46.15
CA SER A 100 -1.99 -5.52 45.55
C SER A 100 -1.19 -6.78 45.93
N PRO A 101 -1.77 -7.99 45.76
CA PRO A 101 -1.05 -9.25 45.99
C PRO A 101 0.25 -9.39 45.20
N GLU A 102 0.30 -8.87 43.98
CA GLU A 102 1.48 -8.87 43.12
C GLU A 102 2.54 -7.88 43.62
N GLN A 103 2.13 -6.70 44.08
CA GLN A 103 3.04 -5.71 44.66
C GLN A 103 3.64 -6.23 45.98
N ALA A 104 2.81 -6.77 46.88
CA ALA A 104 3.27 -7.34 48.14
C ALA A 104 4.28 -8.48 47.91
N GLN A 105 4.05 -9.32 46.89
CA GLN A 105 5.01 -10.34 46.49
C GLN A 105 6.34 -9.72 46.03
N ALA A 106 6.29 -8.74 45.14
CA ALA A 106 7.49 -8.07 44.62
C ALA A 106 8.29 -7.36 45.72
N ILE A 107 7.61 -6.81 46.74
CA ILE A 107 8.25 -6.18 47.90
C ILE A 107 9.00 -7.23 48.74
N LEU A 108 8.40 -8.40 48.99
CA LEU A 108 9.05 -9.48 49.73
C LEU A 108 10.26 -10.08 48.99
N GLU A 109 10.29 -9.97 47.67
CA GLU A 109 11.38 -10.42 46.81
C GLU A 109 12.50 -9.37 46.65
N LEU A 110 12.35 -8.18 47.24
CA LEU A 110 13.39 -7.15 47.22
C LEU A 110 14.67 -7.63 47.88
N ARG A 111 15.80 -7.33 47.23
CA ARG A 111 17.14 -7.57 47.77
C ARG A 111 17.67 -6.31 48.45
N LEU A 112 18.43 -6.46 49.53
CA LEU A 112 18.99 -5.35 50.31
C LEU A 112 19.78 -4.32 49.47
N GLN A 113 20.46 -4.75 48.40
CA GLN A 113 21.16 -3.85 47.46
C GLN A 113 20.26 -2.77 46.84
N LYS A 114 18.94 -3.03 46.73
CA LYS A 114 17.95 -2.10 46.18
C LYS A 114 17.60 -0.94 47.13
N LEU A 115 18.09 -0.99 48.37
CA LEU A 115 17.91 0.07 49.38
C LEU A 115 18.95 1.18 49.25
N THR A 116 19.97 1.01 48.40
CA THR A 116 20.93 2.09 48.12
C THR A 116 20.24 3.26 47.43
N GLY A 117 20.69 4.49 47.69
CA GLY A 117 20.08 5.69 47.12
C GLY A 117 20.01 5.65 45.59
N LEU A 118 21.09 5.21 44.93
CA LEU A 118 21.15 5.09 43.48
C LEU A 118 20.11 4.10 42.91
N GLU A 119 19.89 2.96 43.58
CA GLU A 119 18.91 1.97 43.11
C GLU A 119 17.47 2.45 43.33
N LYS A 120 17.21 3.16 44.42
CA LYS A 120 15.93 3.84 44.65
C LYS A 120 15.64 4.87 43.55
N GLU A 121 16.61 5.72 43.23
CA GLU A 121 16.50 6.72 42.16
C GLU A 121 16.25 6.07 40.80
N LYS A 122 16.91 4.94 40.49
CA LYS A 122 16.65 4.19 39.25
C LYS A 122 15.22 3.68 39.17
N ILE A 123 14.67 3.14 40.26
CA ILE A 123 13.28 2.64 40.31
C ILE A 123 12.30 3.80 40.06
N LEU A 124 12.50 4.94 40.73
CA LEU A 124 11.66 6.12 40.55
C LEU A 124 11.77 6.68 39.14
N LYS A 125 12.97 6.74 38.58
CA LYS A 125 13.20 7.17 37.19
C LYS A 125 12.50 6.25 36.20
N GLU A 126 12.66 4.93 36.36
CA GLU A 126 12.00 3.93 35.51
C GLU A 126 10.48 4.09 35.57
N TYR A 127 9.92 4.30 36.76
CA TYR A 127 8.49 4.54 36.93
C TYR A 127 8.03 5.82 36.20
N SER A 128 8.72 6.94 36.40
CA SER A 128 8.45 8.20 35.69
C SER A 128 8.49 8.04 34.16
N ASP A 129 9.50 7.35 33.63
CA ASP A 129 9.65 7.15 32.19
C ASP A 129 8.54 6.23 31.63
N LEU A 130 8.08 5.26 32.41
CA LEU A 130 6.91 4.47 32.05
C LEU A 130 5.62 5.28 32.08
N LEU A 131 5.44 6.20 33.03
CA LEU A 131 4.27 7.09 33.04
C LEU A 131 4.19 7.91 31.75
N LYS A 132 5.32 8.49 31.32
CA LYS A 132 5.40 9.21 30.02
C LYS A 132 5.05 8.31 28.84
N THR A 133 5.58 7.08 28.85
CA THR A 133 5.31 6.08 27.81
C THR A 133 3.83 5.73 27.74
N ILE A 134 3.19 5.48 28.89
CA ILE A 134 1.76 5.18 28.98
C ILE A 134 0.93 6.34 28.44
N THR A 135 1.28 7.58 28.80
CA THR A 135 0.60 8.79 28.32
C THR A 135 0.71 8.93 26.79
N ASP A 136 1.89 8.71 26.19
CA ASP A 136 2.06 8.74 24.73
C ASP A 136 1.27 7.61 24.04
N LEU A 137 1.27 6.39 24.60
CA LEU A 137 0.48 5.28 24.07
C LEU A 137 -1.03 5.57 24.12
N LEU A 138 -1.53 6.18 25.20
CA LEU A 138 -2.92 6.62 25.29
C LEU A 138 -3.25 7.75 24.31
N ASP A 139 -2.32 8.68 24.08
CA ASP A 139 -2.47 9.72 23.05
C ASP A 139 -2.60 9.11 21.65
N ILE A 140 -1.78 8.10 21.34
CA ILE A 140 -1.86 7.35 20.07
C ILE A 140 -3.21 6.65 19.90
N LEU A 141 -3.72 6.00 20.96
CA LEU A 141 -4.99 5.27 20.91
C LEU A 141 -6.21 6.20 20.88
N SER A 142 -6.15 7.34 21.54
CA SER A 142 -7.28 8.28 21.65
C SER A 142 -7.40 9.21 20.44
N ARG A 143 -6.31 9.49 19.71
CA ARG A 143 -6.29 10.42 18.58
C ARG A 143 -6.01 9.69 17.25
N PRO A 144 -7.02 9.48 16.40
CA PRO A 144 -6.83 8.82 15.09
C PRO A 144 -5.78 9.49 14.20
N GLN A 145 -5.64 10.82 14.29
CA GLN A 145 -4.63 11.59 13.56
C GLN A 145 -3.21 11.24 14.03
N ARG A 146 -3.01 11.00 15.34
CA ARG A 146 -1.73 10.59 15.92
C ARG A 146 -1.35 9.20 15.45
N LEU A 147 -2.27 8.25 15.49
CA LEU A 147 -2.08 6.91 14.93
C LEU A 147 -1.69 6.97 13.44
N MET A 148 -2.35 7.85 12.67
CA MET A 148 -2.02 8.00 11.25
C MET A 148 -0.68 8.66 11.00
N LYS A 149 -0.24 9.55 11.89
CA LYS A 149 1.12 10.08 11.87
C LYS A 149 2.15 8.97 12.11
N VAL A 150 1.94 8.11 13.11
CA VAL A 150 2.83 6.96 13.37
C VAL A 150 2.95 6.05 12.14
N ILE A 151 1.81 5.68 11.53
CA ILE A 151 1.83 4.84 10.32
C ILE A 151 2.56 5.53 9.16
N ARG A 152 2.35 6.83 8.96
CA ARG A 152 3.04 7.60 7.92
C ARG A 152 4.54 7.62 8.15
N ASP A 153 4.97 7.87 9.37
CA ASP A 153 6.38 7.98 9.73
C ASP A 153 7.08 6.61 9.55
N GLU A 154 6.42 5.51 9.93
CA GLU A 154 6.90 4.15 9.64
C GLU A 154 7.00 3.84 8.13
N LEU A 155 6.02 4.26 7.32
CA LEU A 155 6.05 4.04 5.88
C LEU A 155 7.16 4.83 5.18
N LYS A 156 7.42 6.06 5.64
CA LYS A 156 8.56 6.86 5.17
C LYS A 156 9.88 6.19 5.51
N ASP A 157 10.03 5.74 6.74
CA ASP A 157 11.23 5.02 7.16
C ASP A 157 11.43 3.71 6.39
N ILE A 158 10.36 2.99 6.03
CA ILE A 158 10.46 1.84 5.10
C ILE A 158 10.91 2.30 3.70
N GLN A 159 10.35 3.39 3.18
CA GLN A 159 10.76 3.96 1.90
C GLN A 159 12.25 4.34 1.90
N ASP A 160 12.74 4.97 2.97
CA ASP A 160 14.13 5.42 3.11
C ASP A 160 15.10 4.24 3.23
N ARG A 161 14.70 3.17 3.93
CA ARG A 161 15.56 1.99 4.13
C ARG A 161 15.59 1.03 2.93
N TYR A 162 14.48 0.91 2.20
CA TYR A 162 14.28 -0.14 1.20
C TYR A 162 13.94 0.37 -0.20
N GLY A 163 13.92 1.69 -0.43
CA GLY A 163 13.67 2.27 -1.74
C GLY A 163 14.81 1.97 -2.73
N ASP A 164 14.46 1.57 -3.95
CA ASP A 164 15.39 1.42 -5.07
C ASP A 164 14.94 2.23 -6.30
N GLU A 165 15.87 2.47 -7.23
CA GLU A 165 15.56 3.16 -8.47
C GLU A 165 14.70 2.29 -9.39
N ARG A 166 13.85 2.96 -10.18
CA ARG A 166 13.00 2.28 -11.16
C ARG A 166 13.86 1.62 -12.24
N ARG A 167 13.67 0.32 -12.43
CA ARG A 167 14.41 -0.46 -13.44
C ARG A 167 13.77 -0.45 -14.84
N THR A 168 12.46 -0.26 -14.92
CA THR A 168 11.70 -0.32 -16.18
C THR A 168 11.38 1.06 -16.71
N GLU A 169 11.47 1.25 -18.02
CA GLU A 169 11.03 2.47 -18.69
C GLU A 169 9.58 2.33 -19.18
N ILE A 170 8.78 3.40 -19.08
CA ILE A 170 7.43 3.44 -19.68
C ILE A 170 7.54 4.18 -21.02
N VAL A 171 7.42 3.43 -22.11
CA VAL A 171 7.37 4.01 -23.47
C VAL A 171 5.90 4.25 -23.84
N GLN A 172 5.55 5.49 -24.17
CA GLN A 172 4.18 5.89 -24.54
C GLN A 172 3.81 5.57 -25.99
N THR A 173 4.76 5.10 -26.81
CA THR A 173 4.53 4.86 -28.23
C THR A 173 3.80 3.54 -28.46
N GLN A 174 2.48 3.61 -28.50
CA GLN A 174 1.68 2.62 -29.19
C GLN A 174 1.87 2.87 -30.70
N ARG A 175 2.72 2.08 -31.38
CA ARG A 175 2.65 2.01 -32.85
C ARG A 175 1.34 1.33 -33.17
N ASP A 176 0.27 2.10 -33.35
CA ASP A 176 -0.94 1.60 -33.96
C ASP A 176 -0.56 1.19 -35.38
N LEU A 177 -0.38 -0.11 -35.61
CA LEU A 177 -0.18 -0.66 -36.95
C LEU A 177 -1.40 -0.25 -37.78
N ASN A 178 -1.18 0.59 -38.79
CA ASN A 178 -2.24 0.92 -39.74
C ASN A 178 -2.41 -0.26 -40.70
N MET A 179 -3.61 -0.43 -41.26
CA MET A 179 -3.83 -1.46 -42.29
C MET A 179 -2.84 -1.31 -43.47
N GLU A 180 -2.44 -0.07 -43.77
CA GLU A 180 -1.42 0.27 -44.76
C GLU A 180 -0.06 -0.38 -44.43
N ASP A 181 0.34 -0.45 -43.15
CA ASP A 181 1.60 -1.08 -42.72
C ASP A 181 1.62 -2.62 -42.95
N LEU A 182 0.45 -3.23 -43.20
CA LEU A 182 0.31 -4.66 -43.51
C LEU A 182 0.30 -4.95 -45.02
N ILE A 183 0.21 -3.93 -45.87
CA ILE A 183 0.21 -4.07 -47.33
C ILE A 183 1.65 -3.94 -47.83
N THR A 184 2.09 -4.85 -48.70
CA THR A 184 3.41 -4.74 -49.33
C THR A 184 3.41 -3.60 -50.35
N GLU A 185 4.41 -2.72 -50.28
CA GLU A 185 4.63 -1.70 -51.31
C GLU A 185 5.18 -2.36 -52.59
N GLU A 186 4.38 -2.38 -53.66
CA GLU A 186 4.78 -2.91 -54.96
C GLU A 186 4.13 -2.13 -56.12
N ASP A 187 4.81 -2.12 -57.27
CA ASP A 187 4.29 -1.53 -58.49
C ASP A 187 3.20 -2.42 -59.11
N VAL A 188 1.99 -1.88 -59.19
CA VAL A 188 0.84 -2.53 -59.82
C VAL A 188 0.38 -1.76 -61.04
N VAL A 189 -0.16 -2.50 -62.00
CA VAL A 189 -0.85 -1.94 -63.16
C VAL A 189 -2.32 -1.79 -62.79
N VAL A 190 -2.80 -0.54 -62.77
CA VAL A 190 -4.21 -0.22 -62.57
C VAL A 190 -4.87 -0.08 -63.94
N THR A 191 -5.96 -0.84 -64.14
CA THR A 191 -6.73 -0.80 -65.38
C THR A 191 -8.16 -0.38 -65.11
N LEU A 192 -8.65 0.60 -65.86
CA LEU A 192 -10.05 1.02 -65.89
C LEU A 192 -10.64 0.66 -67.26
N SER A 193 -11.73 -0.09 -67.27
CA SER A 193 -12.43 -0.47 -68.49
C SER A 193 -13.49 0.55 -68.90
N HIS A 194 -13.91 0.51 -70.17
CA HIS A 194 -14.97 1.40 -70.68
C HIS A 194 -16.32 1.14 -70.00
N ALA A 195 -16.60 -0.11 -69.59
CA ALA A 195 -17.79 -0.46 -68.80
C ALA A 195 -17.69 -0.04 -67.31
N GLY A 196 -16.59 0.59 -66.90
CA GLY A 196 -16.42 1.14 -65.54
C GLY A 196 -15.80 0.17 -64.52
N TYR A 197 -15.24 -0.95 -64.95
CA TYR A 197 -14.54 -1.87 -64.05
C TYR A 197 -13.10 -1.39 -63.78
N ALA A 198 -12.76 -1.21 -62.50
CA ALA A 198 -11.41 -0.89 -62.05
C ALA A 198 -10.80 -2.08 -61.32
N LYS A 199 -9.55 -2.42 -61.63
CA LYS A 199 -8.79 -3.48 -60.94
C LYS A 199 -7.29 -3.17 -60.94
N SER A 200 -6.59 -3.73 -59.95
CA SER A 200 -5.13 -3.70 -59.85
C SER A 200 -4.55 -5.10 -60.07
N GLN A 201 -3.35 -5.17 -60.64
CA GLN A 201 -2.61 -6.43 -60.80
C GLN A 201 -1.10 -6.16 -60.75
N PRO A 202 -0.29 -7.05 -60.16
CA PRO A 202 1.17 -6.87 -60.14
C PRO A 202 1.74 -6.76 -61.55
N ILE A 203 2.73 -5.88 -61.74
CA ILE A 203 3.37 -5.64 -63.05
C ILE A 203 3.90 -6.93 -63.70
N ASN A 204 4.41 -7.85 -62.88
CA ASN A 204 4.92 -9.16 -63.32
C ASN A 204 3.82 -10.08 -63.90
N THR A 205 2.57 -9.91 -63.47
CA THR A 205 1.43 -10.71 -63.91
C THR A 205 0.76 -10.11 -65.14
N TYR A 206 0.95 -8.81 -65.37
CA TYR A 206 0.37 -8.12 -66.50
C TYR A 206 1.06 -8.52 -67.81
N ARG A 207 0.35 -9.25 -68.67
CA ARG A 207 0.74 -9.45 -70.08
C ARG A 207 -0.16 -8.60 -70.96
N SER A 208 0.42 -7.80 -71.84
CA SER A 208 -0.33 -7.09 -72.88
C SER A 208 -0.97 -8.13 -73.81
N GLN A 209 -2.25 -8.39 -73.63
CA GLN A 209 -2.98 -9.33 -74.46
C GLN A 209 -3.42 -8.64 -75.75
N ARG A 210 -2.47 -8.41 -76.67
CA ARG A 210 -2.80 -8.01 -78.05
C ARG A 210 -3.40 -9.21 -78.77
N ARG A 211 -4.73 -9.37 -78.74
CA ARG A 211 -5.44 -10.26 -79.70
C ARG A 211 -5.38 -9.61 -81.09
N GLY A 212 -4.26 -9.83 -81.77
CA GLY A 212 -4.04 -9.47 -83.17
C GLY A 212 -3.46 -10.67 -83.92
N GLY A 213 -4.29 -11.66 -84.22
CA GLY A 213 -4.00 -12.80 -85.09
C GLY A 213 -5.11 -12.96 -86.13
N ARG A 214 -4.76 -12.91 -87.42
CA ARG A 214 -5.67 -12.93 -88.58
C ARG A 214 -6.56 -14.17 -88.67
N GLY A 215 -7.82 -14.03 -89.11
CA GLY A 215 -8.58 -15.11 -89.75
C GLY A 215 -10.12 -15.01 -89.69
N LYS A 216 -10.73 -14.71 -90.85
CA LYS A 216 -12.09 -15.04 -91.37
C LYS A 216 -13.30 -15.18 -90.40
N ALA A 217 -14.27 -14.29 -90.63
CA ALA A 217 -15.73 -14.47 -90.64
C ALA A 217 -16.42 -15.26 -89.51
N ALA A 218 -17.15 -14.55 -88.63
CA ALA A 218 -18.56 -14.82 -88.29
C ALA A 218 -19.06 -13.88 -87.18
N THR A 219 -20.07 -13.08 -87.51
CA THR A 219 -21.28 -12.82 -86.70
C THR A 219 -21.16 -12.07 -85.36
N SER A 220 -21.79 -10.89 -85.35
CA SER A 220 -22.26 -10.07 -84.21
C SER A 220 -21.24 -9.71 -83.13
N VAL A 221 -20.59 -8.56 -83.31
CA VAL A 221 -19.88 -7.83 -82.26
C VAL A 221 -20.91 -7.38 -81.22
N LYS A 222 -21.03 -8.14 -80.14
CA LYS A 222 -21.50 -7.61 -78.85
C LYS A 222 -20.30 -7.01 -78.13
N ASP A 223 -20.53 -5.85 -77.54
CA ASP A 223 -19.56 -4.91 -76.97
C ASP A 223 -18.44 -5.62 -76.19
N GLN A 224 -17.24 -5.65 -76.77
CA GLN A 224 -16.05 -6.06 -76.04
C GLN A 224 -15.63 -4.90 -75.14
N ASP A 225 -15.69 -5.11 -73.82
CA ASP A 225 -15.18 -4.13 -72.86
C ASP A 225 -13.65 -4.01 -73.03
N PHE A 226 -13.20 -2.82 -73.44
CA PHE A 226 -11.79 -2.51 -73.65
C PHE A 226 -11.25 -1.64 -72.52
N ILE A 227 -9.92 -1.62 -72.37
CA ILE A 227 -9.25 -0.81 -71.36
C ILE A 227 -9.27 0.65 -71.82
N ASP A 228 -9.95 1.51 -71.06
CA ASP A 228 -10.03 2.96 -71.31
C ASP A 228 -8.78 3.68 -70.77
N LYS A 229 -8.35 3.33 -69.55
CA LYS A 229 -7.16 3.90 -68.91
C LYS A 229 -6.27 2.82 -68.31
N LEU A 230 -4.97 3.01 -68.49
CA LEU A 230 -3.92 2.18 -67.91
C LEU A 230 -2.80 3.07 -67.38
N PHE A 231 -2.40 2.85 -66.15
CA PHE A 231 -1.24 3.50 -65.54
C PHE A 231 -0.60 2.57 -64.50
N ILE A 232 0.67 2.84 -64.19
CA ILE A 232 1.46 2.14 -63.18
C ILE A 232 1.46 3.01 -61.93
N ALA A 233 1.18 2.41 -60.77
CA ALA A 233 1.16 3.08 -59.47
C ALA A 233 1.62 2.11 -58.37
N SER A 234 2.11 2.66 -57.26
CA SER A 234 2.39 1.89 -56.04
C SER A 234 1.08 1.47 -55.37
N THR A 235 1.05 0.33 -54.67
CA THR A 235 -0.10 -0.08 -53.83
C THR A 235 -0.50 0.98 -52.79
N HIS A 236 0.44 1.83 -52.37
CA HIS A 236 0.24 2.87 -51.36
C HIS A 236 -0.15 4.24 -51.95
N ASP A 237 -0.08 4.39 -53.28
CA ASP A 237 -0.48 5.62 -53.95
C ASP A 237 -1.99 5.85 -53.80
N THR A 238 -2.38 7.12 -53.88
CA THR A 238 -3.78 7.54 -53.82
C THR A 238 -4.31 7.84 -55.21
N LEU A 239 -5.38 7.14 -55.61
CA LEU A 239 -6.09 7.38 -56.87
C LEU A 239 -7.11 8.50 -56.69
N LEU A 240 -7.03 9.51 -57.54
CA LEU A 240 -8.00 10.61 -57.58
C LEU A 240 -8.93 10.42 -58.78
N CYS A 241 -10.19 10.10 -58.51
CA CYS A 241 -11.23 9.89 -59.51
C CYS A 241 -12.09 11.16 -59.65
N PHE A 242 -11.89 11.89 -60.75
CA PHE A 242 -12.66 13.10 -61.08
C PHE A 242 -13.95 12.73 -61.83
N SER A 243 -15.08 13.23 -61.34
CA SER A 243 -16.41 13.03 -61.95
C SER A 243 -16.85 14.23 -62.79
N SER A 244 -17.72 13.99 -63.77
CA SER A 244 -18.32 15.04 -64.62
C SER A 244 -19.18 16.06 -63.85
N ARG A 245 -19.54 15.76 -62.60
CA ARG A 245 -20.25 16.67 -61.69
C ARG A 245 -19.31 17.58 -60.87
N GLY A 246 -18.01 17.59 -61.19
CA GLY A 246 -17.00 18.39 -60.50
C GLY A 246 -16.61 17.87 -59.11
N LYS A 247 -16.93 16.62 -58.77
CA LYS A 247 -16.50 15.97 -57.51
C LYS A 247 -15.24 15.13 -57.73
N VAL A 248 -14.37 15.10 -56.73
CA VAL A 248 -13.22 14.18 -56.63
C VAL A 248 -13.52 13.11 -55.58
N TYR A 249 -13.27 11.85 -55.93
CA TYR A 249 -13.23 10.72 -55.00
C TYR A 249 -11.80 10.24 -54.90
N TRP A 250 -11.38 9.77 -53.73
CA TRP A 250 -10.06 9.21 -53.55
C TRP A 250 -10.12 7.88 -52.83
N LEU A 251 -9.21 6.99 -53.20
CA LEU A 251 -9.00 5.68 -52.58
C LEU A 251 -7.54 5.27 -52.73
N LYS A 252 -7.06 4.40 -51.85
CA LYS A 252 -5.72 3.82 -51.97
C LYS A 252 -5.72 2.74 -53.05
N VAL A 253 -4.61 2.57 -53.76
CA VAL A 253 -4.50 1.58 -54.84
C VAL A 253 -4.76 0.14 -54.33
N TYR A 254 -4.33 -0.18 -53.10
CA TYR A 254 -4.60 -1.49 -52.49
C TYR A 254 -6.09 -1.76 -52.21
N GLU A 255 -6.94 -0.73 -52.18
CA GLU A 255 -8.39 -0.89 -51.99
C GLU A 255 -9.10 -1.33 -53.28
N LEU A 256 -8.43 -1.26 -54.43
CA LEU A 256 -8.95 -1.81 -55.68
C LEU A 256 -8.98 -3.33 -55.64
N PRO A 257 -9.98 -3.97 -56.29
CA PRO A 257 -10.03 -5.42 -56.37
C PRO A 257 -8.82 -5.93 -57.16
N GLN A 258 -8.05 -6.83 -56.55
CA GLN A 258 -6.94 -7.49 -57.22
C GLN A 258 -7.46 -8.50 -58.24
N ALA A 259 -6.93 -8.45 -59.45
CA ALA A 259 -7.28 -9.39 -60.51
C ALA A 259 -6.75 -10.79 -60.17
N SER A 260 -7.61 -11.69 -59.68
CA SER A 260 -7.26 -13.10 -59.58
C SER A 260 -7.29 -13.75 -60.97
N ARG A 261 -6.50 -14.80 -61.18
CA ARG A 261 -6.50 -15.61 -62.42
C ARG A 261 -7.85 -16.26 -62.74
N ILE A 262 -8.82 -16.20 -61.83
CA ILE A 262 -10.17 -16.73 -62.00
C ILE A 262 -11.13 -15.54 -62.01
N ALA A 263 -11.34 -14.97 -63.20
CA ALA A 263 -12.49 -14.11 -63.44
C ALA A 263 -13.73 -15.02 -63.56
N ARG A 264 -14.76 -14.77 -62.75
CA ARG A 264 -16.12 -15.21 -63.08
C ARG A 264 -16.77 -14.16 -63.97
#